data_AF-A0ABD5CB96-F1
#
_entry.id   AF-A0ABD5CB96-F1
#
_cell.length_a   1.000
_cell.length_b   1.000
_cell.length_c   1.000
_cell.angle_alpha   90.00
_cell.angle_beta   90.00
_cell.angle_gamma   90.00
#
_symmetry.space_group_name_H-M   'P 1'
#
loop_
_entity.id
_entity.type
_entity.pdbx_description
1 polymer ?
#
loop_
_entity_poly.entity_id
_entity_poly.type
_entity_poly.pdbx_seq_one_letter_code
_entity_poly.pdbx_strand_id
1 'polypeptide(L)'
;MNAAVQPAQSGGFICRDGRCLTLYGERDANLPAGLYLGLFHGRDAADADMDDWGFAGPVIGPLNYVHTTYASEVKLRFIDGRRAALYFPDTGDITNLTTGERTPCPEAVLSIAQDLLVFDGRYFGDWTVFYHKEQVQ
;
A
#
# COMPACT_ATOMS: atom_id res chain seq x y z
N MET A 1 -11.84 -3.85 -20.02
CA MET A 1 -12.47 -3.06 -18.94
C MET A 1 -11.47 -2.00 -18.55
N ASN A 2 -11.73 -0.74 -18.91
CA ASN A 2 -10.80 0.36 -18.64
C ASN A 2 -10.99 0.81 -17.18
N ALA A 3 -9.92 0.79 -16.39
CA ALA A 3 -9.92 1.43 -15.07
C ALA A 3 -10.26 2.92 -15.29
N ALA A 4 -11.29 3.41 -14.59
CA ALA A 4 -11.65 4.81 -14.63
C ALA A 4 -10.50 5.63 -14.03
N VAL A 5 -10.03 6.63 -14.77
CA VAL A 5 -9.00 7.58 -14.31
C VAL A 5 -9.64 8.50 -13.28
N GLN A 6 -9.18 8.41 -12.03
CA GLN A 6 -9.60 9.31 -10.94
C GLN A 6 -9.06 10.73 -11.19
N PRO A 7 -9.76 11.79 -10.73
CA PRO A 7 -9.29 13.16 -10.86
C PRO A 7 -7.98 13.36 -10.10
N ALA A 8 -7.02 14.02 -10.75
CA ALA A 8 -5.66 14.12 -10.27
C ALA A 8 -5.54 14.91 -8.94
N GLN A 9 -5.13 14.26 -7.86
CA GLN A 9 -4.68 14.89 -6.64
C GLN A 9 -3.22 15.32 -6.81
N SER A 10 -3.00 16.63 -6.93
CA SER A 10 -1.66 17.25 -7.02
C SER A 10 -0.91 17.20 -5.68
N GLY A 11 -0.53 16.01 -5.24
CA GLY A 11 0.19 15.73 -4.00
C GLY A 11 0.48 14.23 -3.88
N GLY A 12 1.46 13.79 -3.08
CA GLY A 12 1.51 12.37 -2.75
C GLY A 12 0.39 12.01 -1.77
N PHE A 13 0.23 10.73 -1.44
CA PHE A 13 -0.62 10.31 -0.34
C PHE A 13 0.06 10.71 0.97
N ILE A 14 -0.47 11.72 1.65
CA ILE A 14 0.07 12.18 2.92
C ILE A 14 -0.50 11.33 4.05
N CYS A 15 0.34 10.53 4.69
CA CYS A 15 -0.01 9.77 5.89
C CYS A 15 -0.30 10.70 7.07
N ARG A 16 -1.03 10.21 8.07
CA ARG A 16 -1.36 10.95 9.30
C ARG A 16 -0.11 11.35 10.11
N ASP A 17 0.98 10.61 9.94
CA ASP A 17 2.30 10.91 10.51
C ASP A 17 3.20 11.81 9.65
N GLY A 18 2.67 12.34 8.53
CA GLY A 18 3.36 13.27 7.64
C GLY A 18 4.22 12.63 6.56
N ARG A 19 4.33 11.29 6.50
CA ARG A 19 4.98 10.61 5.36
C ARG A 19 4.24 10.91 4.06
N CYS A 20 4.97 11.04 2.96
CA CYS A 20 4.41 11.29 1.63
C CYS A 20 4.70 10.08 0.75
N LEU A 21 3.65 9.33 0.40
CA LEU A 21 3.73 8.13 -0.41
C LEU A 21 3.27 8.40 -1.85
N THR A 22 3.69 7.56 -2.78
CA THR A 22 3.22 7.62 -4.16
C THR A 22 1.72 7.32 -4.22
N LEU A 23 0.92 8.18 -4.86
CA LEU A 23 -0.48 7.90 -5.16
C LEU A 23 -0.63 6.87 -6.27
N TYR A 24 -1.60 5.97 -6.12
CA TYR A 24 -2.02 5.06 -7.17
C TYR A 24 -2.74 5.83 -8.30
N GLY A 25 -2.39 5.56 -9.56
CA GLY A 25 -3.04 6.13 -10.74
C GLY A 25 -2.40 7.38 -11.36
N GLU A 26 -1.55 8.12 -10.64
CA GLU A 26 -0.94 9.38 -11.16
C GLU A 26 0.58 9.35 -11.29
N ARG A 27 1.27 8.53 -10.50
CA ARG A 27 2.74 8.57 -10.35
C ARG A 27 3.39 7.18 -10.32
N ASP A 28 2.67 6.15 -10.71
CA ASP A 28 3.21 4.81 -10.84
C ASP A 28 4.25 4.70 -11.97
N ALA A 29 4.29 5.64 -12.92
CA ALA A 29 5.28 5.69 -13.99
C ALA A 29 6.75 5.74 -13.53
N ASN A 30 7.05 6.19 -12.30
CA ASN A 30 8.41 6.26 -11.76
C ASN A 30 8.73 5.14 -10.76
N LEU A 31 7.87 4.13 -10.64
CA LEU A 31 8.13 3.00 -9.76
C LEU A 31 9.24 2.12 -10.35
N PRO A 32 10.14 1.58 -9.52
CA PRO A 32 11.00 0.48 -9.96
C PRO A 32 10.17 -0.72 -10.43
N ALA A 33 10.74 -1.56 -11.27
CA ALA A 33 10.09 -2.82 -11.65
C ALA A 33 9.82 -3.68 -10.41
N GLY A 34 8.64 -4.30 -10.34
CA GLY A 34 8.26 -5.14 -9.21
C GLY A 34 6.76 -5.31 -9.00
N LEU A 35 6.39 -6.07 -7.98
CA LEU A 35 5.00 -6.27 -7.56
C LEU A 35 4.57 -5.16 -6.59
N TYR A 36 3.37 -4.61 -6.76
CA TYR A 36 2.83 -3.54 -5.93
C TYR A 36 1.36 -3.78 -5.60
N LEU A 37 0.93 -3.20 -4.48
CA LEU A 37 -0.47 -3.07 -4.09
C LEU A 37 -0.89 -1.60 -4.27
N GLY A 38 -1.91 -1.34 -5.10
CA GLY A 38 -2.51 -0.01 -5.25
C GLY A 38 -3.83 0.06 -4.49
N LEU A 39 -4.02 1.12 -3.69
CA LEU A 39 -5.25 1.38 -2.93
C LEU A 39 -6.06 2.51 -3.58
N PHE A 40 -7.39 2.37 -3.64
CA PHE A 40 -8.28 3.40 -4.19
C PHE A 40 -9.67 3.28 -3.59
N HIS A 41 -10.57 4.19 -3.98
CA HIS A 41 -11.91 4.28 -3.41
C HIS A 41 -11.87 4.58 -1.89
N GLY A 42 -11.03 5.56 -1.52
CA GLY A 42 -10.68 5.90 -0.14
C GLY A 42 -11.67 6.83 0.55
N ARG A 43 -11.82 6.65 1.87
CA ARG A 43 -12.69 7.42 2.78
C ARG A 43 -12.09 7.50 4.20
N ASP A 44 -12.45 8.56 4.95
CA ASP A 44 -11.91 8.79 6.30
C ASP A 44 -12.63 8.00 7.40
N ALA A 45 -13.89 7.61 7.17
CA ALA A 45 -14.68 6.76 8.06
C ALA A 45 -15.33 5.63 7.24
N ALA A 46 -15.40 4.43 7.82
CA ALA A 46 -15.88 3.25 7.11
C ALA A 46 -17.34 3.37 6.63
N ASP A 47 -18.16 4.08 7.41
CA ASP A 47 -19.58 4.35 7.17
C ASP A 47 -19.84 5.70 6.49
N ALA A 48 -18.79 6.37 6.00
CA ALA A 48 -18.94 7.62 5.28
C ALA A 48 -19.82 7.42 4.04
N ASP A 49 -20.90 8.20 3.95
CA ASP A 49 -21.70 8.27 2.75
C ASP A 49 -20.88 8.93 1.63
N MET A 50 -20.81 8.27 0.48
CA MET A 50 -19.93 8.66 -0.61
C MET A 50 -20.76 9.01 -1.84
N ASP A 51 -20.83 10.31 -2.13
CA ASP A 51 -21.52 10.82 -3.31
C ASP A 51 -20.80 10.46 -4.63
N ASP A 52 -19.52 10.04 -4.57
CA ASP A 52 -18.67 9.67 -5.72
C ASP A 52 -17.60 8.61 -5.32
N TRP A 53 -16.58 8.35 -6.15
CA TRP A 53 -15.51 7.34 -5.94
C TRP A 53 -14.44 7.68 -4.88
N GLY A 54 -14.65 8.68 -4.02
CA GLY A 54 -13.72 9.01 -2.92
C GLY A 54 -12.30 9.41 -3.37
N PHE A 55 -11.31 9.26 -2.48
CA PHE A 55 -9.92 9.64 -2.75
C PHE A 55 -9.02 8.48 -3.20
N ALA A 56 -7.98 8.82 -3.97
CA ALA A 56 -6.91 7.89 -4.34
C ALA A 56 -6.03 7.53 -3.13
N GLY A 57 -5.63 6.28 -3.02
CA GLY A 57 -4.73 5.78 -1.98
C GLY A 57 -3.28 5.63 -2.45
N PRO A 58 -2.39 5.13 -1.57
CA PRO A 58 -0.99 4.93 -1.92
C PRO A 58 -0.78 3.70 -2.79
N VAL A 59 0.39 3.67 -3.44
CA VAL A 59 1.03 2.45 -3.96
C VAL A 59 2.02 1.93 -2.93
N ILE A 60 1.85 0.66 -2.53
CA ILE A 60 2.65 -0.01 -1.51
C ILE A 60 3.52 -1.08 -2.17
N GLY A 61 4.84 -0.96 -2.02
CA GLY A 61 5.81 -1.93 -2.53
C GLY A 61 7.21 -1.34 -2.75
N PRO A 62 8.09 -2.03 -3.50
CA PRO A 62 7.88 -3.32 -4.14
C PRO A 62 7.76 -4.49 -3.14
N LEU A 63 7.02 -5.52 -3.55
CA LEU A 63 6.65 -6.69 -2.76
C LEU A 63 7.18 -7.99 -3.39
N ASN A 64 7.43 -8.99 -2.55
CA ASN A 64 7.64 -10.38 -2.96
C ASN A 64 6.31 -11.12 -3.09
N TYR A 65 5.35 -10.85 -2.19
CA TYR A 65 3.99 -11.38 -2.28
C TYR A 65 2.95 -10.44 -1.65
N VAL A 66 1.71 -10.62 -2.10
CA VAL A 66 0.49 -10.18 -1.44
C VAL A 66 -0.36 -11.42 -1.22
N HIS A 67 -0.77 -11.68 0.01
CA HIS A 67 -1.55 -12.86 0.36
C HIS A 67 -2.80 -12.47 1.16
N THR A 68 -3.97 -12.83 0.65
CA THR A 68 -5.24 -12.61 1.34
C THR A 68 -5.72 -13.90 2.00
N THR A 69 -6.02 -13.84 3.29
CA THR A 69 -6.55 -14.98 4.05
C THR A 69 -7.99 -14.68 4.48
N TYR A 70 -8.94 -15.53 4.10
CA TYR A 70 -10.37 -15.49 4.47
C TYR A 70 -11.07 -14.13 4.32
N ALA A 71 -10.58 -13.26 3.41
CA ALA A 71 -11.05 -11.88 3.27
C ALA A 71 -11.01 -11.06 4.59
N SER A 72 -10.19 -11.46 5.55
CA SER A 72 -10.04 -10.76 6.84
C SER A 72 -8.72 -10.00 6.94
N GLU A 73 -7.68 -10.50 6.29
CA GLU A 73 -6.33 -9.93 6.34
C GLU A 73 -5.66 -9.98 4.97
N VAL A 74 -4.89 -8.92 4.67
CA VAL A 74 -3.97 -8.87 3.53
C VAL A 74 -2.54 -8.78 4.07
N LYS A 75 -1.78 -9.84 3.86
CA LYS A 75 -0.38 -9.97 4.29
C LYS A 75 0.54 -9.54 3.16
N LEU A 76 1.52 -8.72 3.50
CA LEU A 76 2.50 -8.18 2.59
C LEU A 76 3.88 -8.65 2.99
N ARG A 77 4.66 -9.11 2.02
CA ARG A 77 6.11 -9.26 2.17
C ARG A 77 6.80 -8.29 1.26
N PHE A 78 7.49 -7.32 1.84
CA PHE A 78 8.37 -6.43 1.11
C PHE A 78 9.63 -7.16 0.67
N ILE A 79 10.30 -6.62 -0.35
CA ILE A 79 11.61 -7.13 -0.79
C ILE A 79 12.64 -7.11 0.35
N ASP A 80 12.55 -6.13 1.26
CA ASP A 80 13.38 -5.99 2.45
C ASP A 80 12.67 -5.17 3.54
N GLY A 81 13.28 -5.12 4.73
CA GLY A 81 12.74 -4.42 5.90
C GLY A 81 12.74 -2.90 5.77
N ARG A 82 13.77 -2.35 5.12
CA ARG A 82 13.89 -0.88 4.95
C ARG A 82 12.75 -0.35 4.10
N ARG A 83 12.33 -1.12 3.08
CA ARG A 83 11.14 -0.83 2.27
C ARG A 83 9.87 -0.92 3.09
N ALA A 84 9.69 -1.98 3.89
CA ALA A 84 8.52 -2.11 4.76
C ALA A 84 8.36 -0.89 5.69
N ALA A 85 9.47 -0.42 6.29
CA ALA A 85 9.48 0.72 7.21
C ALA A 85 9.04 2.05 6.58
N LEU A 86 9.11 2.20 5.24
CA LEU A 86 8.57 3.39 4.55
C LEU A 86 7.05 3.46 4.63
N TYR A 87 6.38 2.31 4.69
CA TYR A 87 4.92 2.17 4.67
C TYR A 87 4.35 1.83 6.05
N PHE A 88 5.09 1.06 6.84
CA PHE A 88 4.71 0.57 8.16
C PHE A 88 5.90 0.74 9.11
N PRO A 89 6.07 1.93 9.72
CA PRO A 89 7.24 2.21 10.57
C PRO A 89 7.28 1.34 11.84
N ASP A 90 6.13 0.76 12.23
CA ASP A 90 5.96 0.04 13.48
C ASP A 90 5.96 -1.50 13.32
N THR A 91 6.51 -2.05 12.23
CA THR A 91 6.58 -3.53 12.03
C THR A 91 7.54 -4.23 12.99
N GLY A 92 8.28 -3.47 13.79
CA GLY A 92 9.33 -3.98 14.66
C GLY A 92 10.57 -4.41 13.89
N ASP A 93 11.50 -5.07 14.57
CA ASP A 93 12.76 -5.53 13.98
C ASP A 93 12.89 -7.04 14.09
N ILE A 94 13.53 -7.65 13.09
CA ILE A 94 13.96 -9.04 13.08
C ILE A 94 15.48 -9.11 13.27
N THR A 95 15.95 -10.19 13.90
CA THR A 95 17.37 -10.46 14.08
C THR A 95 17.78 -11.66 13.24
N ASN A 96 18.81 -11.50 12.41
CA ASN A 96 19.45 -12.61 11.75
C ASN A 96 20.22 -13.43 12.81
N LEU A 97 19.74 -14.65 13.10
CA LEU A 97 20.31 -15.48 14.17
C LEU A 97 21.74 -15.95 13.89
N THR A 98 22.19 -15.89 12.62
CA THR A 98 23.55 -16.27 12.23
C THR A 98 24.53 -15.10 12.36
N THR A 99 24.14 -13.90 11.91
CA THR A 99 25.02 -12.72 11.88
C THR A 99 24.83 -11.78 13.07
N GLY A 100 23.74 -11.91 13.81
CA GLY A 100 23.32 -10.99 14.87
C GLY A 100 22.76 -9.66 14.33
N GLU A 101 22.68 -9.47 13.01
CA GLU A 101 22.21 -8.23 12.40
C GLU A 101 20.72 -8.00 12.67
N ARG A 102 20.38 -6.78 13.10
CA ARG A 102 19.00 -6.35 13.35
C ARG A 102 18.53 -5.45 12.22
N THR A 103 17.39 -5.79 11.61
CA THR A 103 16.79 -5.05 10.51
C THR A 103 15.28 -4.93 10.70
N PRO A 104 14.61 -3.92 10.13
CA PRO A 104 13.17 -3.82 10.25
C PRO A 104 12.47 -5.08 9.71
N CYS A 105 11.35 -5.45 10.31
CA CYS A 105 10.57 -6.57 9.86
C CYS A 105 10.02 -6.27 8.45
N PRO A 106 10.27 -7.15 7.47
CA PRO A 106 9.86 -6.92 6.10
C PRO A 106 8.43 -7.40 5.80
N GLU A 107 7.70 -7.83 6.83
CA GLU A 107 6.31 -8.25 6.74
C GLU A 107 5.39 -7.23 7.40
N ALA A 108 4.25 -7.00 6.78
CA ALA A 108 3.19 -6.15 7.30
C ALA A 108 1.83 -6.80 7.04
N VAL A 109 0.85 -6.46 7.87
CA VAL A 109 -0.52 -6.94 7.73
C VAL A 109 -1.47 -5.75 7.68
N LEU A 110 -2.34 -5.74 6.68
CA LEU A 110 -3.46 -4.83 6.57
C LEU A 110 -4.72 -5.58 7.00
N SER A 111 -5.49 -4.98 7.92
CA SER A 111 -6.79 -5.50 8.31
C SER A 111 -7.85 -5.10 7.30
N ILE A 112 -8.85 -5.97 7.12
CA ILE A 112 -10.10 -5.63 6.44
C ILE A 112 -11.16 -5.37 7.52
N ALA A 113 -11.80 -4.21 7.47
CA ALA A 113 -12.87 -3.81 8.38
C ALA A 113 -14.08 -3.33 7.57
N GLN A 114 -15.25 -3.94 7.79
CA GLN A 114 -16.48 -3.64 7.03
C GLN A 114 -16.27 -3.74 5.51
N ASP A 115 -15.58 -4.79 5.06
CA ASP A 115 -15.21 -5.01 3.65
C ASP A 115 -14.25 -3.97 3.05
N LEU A 116 -13.67 -3.09 3.87
CA LEU A 116 -12.72 -2.06 3.46
C LEU A 116 -11.31 -2.38 3.97
N LEU A 117 -10.30 -2.24 3.11
CA LEU A 117 -8.91 -2.39 3.52
C LEU A 117 -8.47 -1.15 4.32
N VAL A 118 -7.85 -1.36 5.48
CA VAL A 118 -7.47 -0.26 6.38
C VAL A 118 -6.00 0.07 6.22
N PHE A 119 -5.68 1.33 5.91
CA PHE A 119 -4.32 1.84 5.89
C PHE A 119 -4.27 3.26 6.47
N ASP A 120 -3.31 3.52 7.36
CA ASP A 120 -3.10 4.85 7.96
C ASP A 120 -4.38 5.44 8.59
N GLY A 121 -5.16 4.59 9.26
CA GLY A 121 -6.43 4.95 9.89
C GLY A 121 -7.50 5.43 8.91
N ARG A 122 -7.40 5.05 7.63
CA ARG A 122 -8.36 5.33 6.56
C ARG A 122 -8.78 4.04 5.88
N TYR A 123 -9.88 4.09 5.15
CA TYR A 123 -10.56 2.92 4.61
C TYR A 123 -10.61 2.97 3.09
N PHE A 124 -10.29 1.87 2.42
CA PHE A 124 -10.22 1.76 0.97
C PHE A 124 -11.16 0.66 0.49
N GLY A 125 -12.08 1.03 -0.39
CA GLY A 125 -13.09 0.10 -0.89
C GLY A 125 -12.54 -0.89 -1.88
N ASP A 126 -11.50 -0.52 -2.60
CA ASP A 126 -10.89 -1.37 -3.61
C ASP A 126 -9.36 -1.35 -3.50
N TRP A 127 -8.76 -2.46 -3.89
CA TRP A 127 -7.32 -2.58 -4.04
C TRP A 127 -6.99 -3.49 -5.23
N THR A 128 -5.82 -3.26 -5.81
CA THR A 128 -5.34 -4.10 -6.90
C THR A 128 -3.88 -4.47 -6.70
N VAL A 129 -3.54 -5.70 -7.11
CA VAL A 129 -2.16 -6.17 -7.15
C VAL A 129 -1.70 -6.12 -8.59
N PHE A 130 -0.61 -5.41 -8.85
CA PHE A 130 -0.10 -5.23 -10.20
C PHE A 130 1.41 -5.34 -10.24
N TYR A 131 1.93 -5.72 -11.40
CA TYR A 131 3.35 -5.73 -11.68
C TYR A 131 3.71 -4.50 -12.50
N HIS A 132 4.59 -3.64 -11.95
CA HIS A 132 5.18 -2.54 -12.71
C HIS A 132 6.37 -3.08 -13.51
N LYS A 133 6.33 -2.89 -14.82
CA LYS A 133 7.40 -3.35 -15.72
C LYS A 133 8.53 -2.35 -15.74
N GLU A 134 9.75 -2.84 -15.95
CA GLU A 134 10.88 -1.96 -16.25
C GLU A 134 10.60 -1.21 -17.55
N GLN A 135 10.80 0.10 -17.53
CA GLN A 135 10.71 0.91 -18.75
C GLN A 135 11.99 0.67 -19.56
N VAL A 136 11.88 -0.15 -20.60
CA VAL A 136 12.94 -0.25 -21.60
C VAL A 136 12.93 1.04 -22.39
N GLN A 137 14.05 1.74 -22.35
CA GLN A 137 14.28 3.01 -23.05
C GLN A 137 14.41 2.80 -24.56
#